data_AF-A0A1Z9QFA9-F1
#
_entry.id   AF-A0A1Z9QFA9-F1
#
_cell.length_a   1.000
_cell.length_b   1.000
_cell.length_c   1.000
_cell.angle_alpha   90.00
_cell.angle_beta   90.00
_cell.angle_gamma   90.00
#
_symmetry.space_group_name_H-M   'P 1'
#
loop_
_entity.id
_entity.type
_entity.pdbx_description
1 polymer ?
#
loop_
_entity_poly.entity_id
_entity_poly.type
_entity_poly.pdbx_seq_one_letter_code
_entity_poly.pdbx_strand_id
1 'polypeptide(L)'
;MARYKVILFLTFIVIAAGGMTYFWFDQPRRTTEGFAGDLYHQRYDEAAGMLRAPSALSVDSDGGLVVVDEAGRSITVPKAALPFKVLGGDGGPEHDFKMIALGPSTDGTLHSPPVILYLGVAGARVTIEAVER
;
A
#
# COMPACT_ATOMS: atom_id res chain seq x y z
N MET A 1 11.95 37.33 -34.36
CA MET A 1 12.56 36.57 -33.24
C MET A 1 11.62 36.37 -32.03
N ALA A 2 10.72 37.29 -31.67
CA ALA A 2 9.86 37.10 -30.48
C ALA A 2 8.85 35.93 -30.60
N ARG A 3 8.26 35.71 -31.79
CA ARG A 3 7.22 34.68 -32.00
C ARG A 3 7.72 33.23 -31.83
N TYR A 4 8.95 32.92 -32.26
CA TYR A 4 9.50 31.57 -32.10
C TYR A 4 9.81 31.25 -30.62
N LYS A 5 10.23 32.25 -29.84
CA LYS A 5 10.46 32.11 -28.39
C LYS A 5 9.16 31.85 -27.64
N VAL A 6 8.08 32.53 -28.02
CA VAL A 6 6.74 32.31 -27.45
C VAL A 6 6.21 30.91 -27.78
N ILE A 7 6.40 30.44 -29.02
CA ILE A 7 5.98 29.09 -29.42
C ILE A 7 6.76 28.03 -28.63
N LEU A 8 8.09 28.12 -28.56
CA LEU A 8 8.93 27.20 -27.77
C LEU A 8 8.53 27.19 -26.29
N PHE A 9 8.25 28.37 -25.72
CA PHE A 9 7.84 28.48 -24.32
C PHE A 9 6.49 27.80 -24.06
N LEU A 10 5.51 27.98 -24.96
CA LEU A 10 4.21 27.32 -24.86
C LEU A 10 4.33 25.80 -25.04
N THR A 11 5.15 25.32 -25.98
CA THR A 11 5.39 23.88 -26.16
C THR A 11 6.04 23.28 -24.92
N PHE A 12 6.99 23.99 -24.31
CA PHE A 12 7.63 23.54 -23.06
C PHE A 12 6.63 23.46 -21.91
N ILE A 13 5.71 24.43 -21.78
CA ILE A 13 4.64 24.40 -20.76
C ILE A 13 3.73 23.18 -20.97
N VAL A 14 3.32 22.87 -22.20
CA VAL A 14 2.45 21.72 -22.48
C VAL A 14 3.15 20.41 -22.16
N ILE A 15 4.44 20.27 -22.51
CA ILE A 15 5.23 19.08 -22.19
C ILE A 15 5.45 18.96 -20.67
N ALA A 16 5.78 20.07 -20.00
CA ALA A 16 5.97 20.09 -18.55
C ALA A 16 4.66 19.74 -17.82
N ALA A 17 3.53 20.29 -18.25
CA ALA A 17 2.22 19.97 -17.69
C ALA A 17 1.83 18.50 -17.90
N GLY A 18 2.06 17.94 -19.10
CA GLY A 18 1.82 16.53 -19.39
C GLY A 18 2.74 15.56 -18.64
N GLY A 19 4.00 15.94 -18.43
CA GLY A 19 4.94 15.16 -17.60
C GLY A 19 4.57 15.19 -16.11
N MET A 20 4.06 16.34 -15.63
CA MET A 20 3.67 16.52 -14.23
C MET A 20 2.38 15.74 -13.89
N THR A 21 1.43 15.63 -14.83
CA THR A 21 0.24 14.79 -14.65
C THR A 21 0.58 13.30 -14.67
N TYR A 22 1.48 12.84 -15.55
CA TYR A 22 1.89 11.43 -15.60
C TYR A 22 2.56 10.96 -14.30
N PHE A 23 3.42 11.80 -13.72
CA PHE A 23 4.08 11.50 -12.45
C PHE A 23 3.08 11.37 -11.28
N TRP A 24 2.06 12.22 -11.25
CA TRP A 24 1.04 12.19 -10.19
C TRP A 24 0.17 10.93 -10.20
N PHE A 25 -0.07 10.32 -11.36
CA PHE A 25 -0.91 9.11 -11.46
C PHE A 25 -0.12 7.80 -11.40
N ASP A 26 1.10 7.74 -11.93
CA ASP A 26 1.86 6.48 -11.96
C ASP A 26 2.57 6.18 -10.64
N GLN A 27 2.87 7.22 -9.84
CA GLN A 27 3.57 7.05 -8.56
C GLN A 27 2.73 6.29 -7.51
N PRO A 28 1.45 6.64 -7.24
CA PRO A 28 0.63 5.89 -6.29
C PRO A 28 0.51 4.41 -6.68
N ARG A 29 0.32 4.12 -7.97
CA ARG A 29 0.20 2.74 -8.47
C ARG A 29 1.46 1.93 -8.19
N ARG A 30 2.65 2.47 -8.48
CA ARG A 30 3.93 1.81 -8.18
C ARG A 30 4.13 1.59 -6.68
N THR A 31 3.72 2.56 -5.85
CA THR A 31 3.79 2.43 -4.38
C THR A 31 2.90 1.30 -3.89
N THR A 32 1.66 1.21 -4.37
CA THR A 32 0.73 0.11 -4.06
C THR A 32 1.30 -1.24 -4.49
N GLU A 33 1.75 -1.36 -5.75
CA GLU A 33 2.31 -2.59 -6.29
C GLU A 33 3.57 -3.04 -5.54
N GLY A 34 4.46 -2.10 -5.20
CA GLY A 34 5.67 -2.35 -4.42
C GLY A 34 5.34 -2.83 -3.01
N PHE A 35 4.51 -2.09 -2.27
CA PHE A 35 4.13 -2.44 -0.91
C PHE A 35 3.39 -3.78 -0.84
N ALA A 36 2.42 -3.98 -1.73
CA ALA A 36 1.67 -5.23 -1.80
C ALA A 36 2.56 -6.41 -2.20
N GLY A 37 3.47 -6.19 -3.15
CA GLY A 37 4.48 -7.17 -3.55
C GLY A 37 5.38 -7.57 -2.39
N ASP A 38 5.84 -6.60 -1.59
CA ASP A 38 6.72 -6.84 -0.47
C ASP A 38 6.01 -7.62 0.66
N LEU A 39 4.77 -7.24 1.01
CA LEU A 39 3.95 -7.98 1.97
C LEU A 39 3.62 -9.41 1.51
N TYR A 40 3.35 -9.61 0.22
CA TYR A 40 3.07 -10.93 -0.33
C TYR A 40 4.31 -11.85 -0.29
N HIS A 41 5.49 -11.30 -0.62
CA HIS A 41 6.77 -12.02 -0.58
C HIS A 41 7.43 -12.02 0.81
N GLN A 42 6.72 -11.54 1.84
CA GLN A 42 7.20 -11.51 3.24
C GLN A 42 8.49 -10.69 3.44
N ARG A 43 8.71 -9.69 2.60
CA ARG A 43 9.77 -8.69 2.67
C ARG A 43 9.35 -7.55 3.61
N TYR A 44 9.18 -7.90 4.87
CA TYR A 44 8.53 -7.02 5.86
C TYR A 44 9.35 -5.77 6.19
N ASP A 45 10.68 -5.85 6.15
CA ASP A 45 11.55 -4.70 6.40
C ASP A 45 11.44 -3.67 5.26
N GLU A 46 11.36 -4.14 4.01
CA GLU A 46 11.15 -3.27 2.85
C GLU A 46 9.76 -2.65 2.86
N ALA A 47 8.72 -3.45 3.15
CA ALA A 47 7.37 -2.95 3.33
C ALA A 47 7.29 -1.90 4.44
N ALA A 48 7.95 -2.14 5.58
CA ALA A 48 8.02 -1.20 6.70
C ALA A 48 8.71 0.12 6.29
N GLY A 49 9.73 0.06 5.44
CA GLY A 49 10.42 1.24 4.90
C GLY A 49 9.52 2.17 4.08
N MET A 50 8.44 1.64 3.51
CA MET A 50 7.45 2.40 2.73
C MET A 50 6.37 3.05 3.60
N LEU A 51 6.26 2.67 4.87
CA LEU A 51 5.22 3.18 5.75
C LEU A 51 5.47 4.62 6.16
N ARG A 52 4.36 5.32 6.44
CA ARG A 52 4.34 6.60 7.12
C ARG A 52 4.02 6.36 8.60
N ALA A 53 4.84 6.91 9.48
CA ALA A 53 4.52 6.92 10.91
C ALA A 53 3.18 7.64 11.17
N PRO A 54 2.35 7.15 12.10
CA PRO A 54 2.68 6.14 13.13
C PRO A 54 2.48 4.68 12.70
N SER A 55 2.03 4.41 11.47
CA SER A 55 1.89 3.03 10.99
C SER A 55 3.24 2.30 10.96
N ALA A 56 3.24 1.04 11.37
CA ALA A 56 4.44 0.24 11.48
C ALA A 56 4.19 -1.26 11.23
N LEU A 57 5.24 -1.96 10.83
CA LEU A 57 5.29 -3.41 10.70
C LEU A 57 6.56 -3.92 11.38
N SER A 58 6.45 -5.03 12.11
CA SER A 58 7.62 -5.75 12.63
C SER A 58 7.33 -7.23 12.75
N VAL A 59 8.36 -8.05 12.56
CA VAL A 59 8.25 -9.50 12.72
C VAL A 59 8.34 -9.84 14.21
N ASP A 60 7.37 -10.61 14.70
CA ASP A 60 7.39 -11.14 16.05
C ASP A 60 8.34 -12.35 16.16
N SER A 61 8.78 -12.66 17.36
CA SER A 61 9.62 -13.82 17.72
C SER A 61 9.11 -15.16 17.17
N ASP A 62 7.79 -15.35 17.08
CA ASP A 62 7.15 -16.56 16.53
C ASP A 62 7.04 -16.55 14.99
N GLY A 63 7.59 -15.52 14.33
CA GLY A 63 7.49 -15.31 12.88
C GLY A 63 6.11 -14.83 12.42
N GLY A 64 5.26 -14.39 13.35
CA GLY A 64 4.09 -13.59 13.05
C GLY A 64 4.46 -12.15 12.67
N LEU A 65 3.46 -11.35 12.32
CA LEU A 65 3.66 -9.96 11.94
C LEU A 65 2.87 -9.04 12.89
N VAL A 66 3.55 -8.18 13.62
CA VAL A 66 2.93 -7.09 14.36
C VAL A 66 2.65 -5.96 13.41
N VAL A 67 1.40 -5.49 13.41
CA VAL A 67 0.90 -4.41 12.57
C VAL A 67 0.38 -3.30 13.47
N VAL A 68 0.85 -2.08 13.24
CA VAL A 68 0.36 -0.88 13.93
C VAL A 68 -0.34 0.01 12.91
N ASP A 69 -1.60 0.35 13.16
CA ASP A 69 -2.35 1.29 12.33
C ASP A 69 -2.07 2.76 12.66
N GLU A 70 -2.63 3.68 11.89
CA GLU A 70 -2.48 5.12 12.05
C GLU A 70 -3.00 5.61 13.41
N ALA A 71 -4.00 4.94 13.97
CA ALA A 71 -4.52 5.23 15.31
C ALA A 71 -3.60 4.69 16.43
N GLY A 72 -2.52 3.99 16.08
CA GLY A 72 -1.59 3.39 17.03
C GLY A 72 -2.07 2.06 17.62
N ARG A 73 -3.17 1.49 17.12
CA ARG A 73 -3.64 0.17 17.54
C ARG A 73 -2.72 -0.89 16.94
N SER A 74 -2.23 -1.78 17.79
CA SER A 74 -1.33 -2.86 17.43
C SER A 74 -2.06 -4.21 17.42
N ILE A 75 -1.85 -5.00 16.37
CA ILE A 75 -2.40 -6.35 16.22
C ILE A 75 -1.30 -7.29 15.74
N THR A 76 -1.20 -8.47 16.36
CA THR A 76 -0.31 -9.54 15.88
C THR A 76 -1.06 -10.48 14.95
N VAL A 77 -0.55 -10.61 13.73
CA VAL A 77 -1.01 -11.53 12.69
C VAL A 77 -0.21 -12.82 12.81
N PRO A 78 -0.83 -13.96 13.10
CA PRO A 78 -0.11 -15.22 13.24
C PRO A 78 0.59 -15.61 11.94
N LYS A 79 1.77 -16.25 12.04
CA LYS A 79 2.50 -16.76 10.87
C LYS A 79 1.65 -17.64 9.96
N ALA A 80 0.78 -18.46 10.54
CA ALA A 80 -0.13 -19.34 9.81
C ALA A 80 -1.18 -18.56 8.98
N ALA A 81 -1.44 -17.29 9.30
CA ALA A 81 -2.36 -16.42 8.58
C ALA A 81 -1.76 -15.86 7.27
N LEU A 82 -0.44 -15.72 7.23
CA LEU A 82 0.35 -15.06 6.19
C LEU A 82 0.50 -15.97 4.95
N PRO A 83 0.75 -15.39 3.75
CA PRO A 83 0.98 -13.96 3.46
C PRO A 83 -0.31 -13.15 3.25
N PHE A 84 -0.17 -11.83 3.23
CA PHE A 84 -1.22 -10.94 2.76
C PHE A 84 -1.37 -11.01 1.24
N LYS A 85 -2.60 -10.94 0.76
CA LYS A 85 -2.96 -10.88 -0.66
C LYS A 85 -3.77 -9.62 -0.92
N VAL A 86 -3.62 -9.04 -2.10
CA VAL A 86 -4.47 -7.92 -2.53
C VAL A 86 -5.91 -8.41 -2.64
N LEU A 87 -6.83 -7.70 -1.98
CA LEU A 87 -8.26 -7.92 -2.17
C LEU A 87 -8.67 -7.12 -3.41
N GLY A 88 -9.26 -7.78 -4.42
CA GLY A 88 -9.65 -7.12 -5.67
C GLY A 88 -10.69 -6.01 -5.44
N GLY A 89 -10.52 -4.89 -6.12
CA GLY A 89 -11.33 -3.67 -5.97
C GLY A 89 -10.48 -2.46 -5.59
N ASP A 90 -11.00 -1.26 -5.81
CA ASP A 90 -10.56 -0.07 -5.08
C ASP A 90 -10.86 -0.30 -3.58
N GLY A 91 -10.09 0.29 -2.67
CA GLY A 91 -10.26 0.10 -1.22
C GLY A 91 -11.61 0.57 -0.64
N GLY A 92 -12.62 0.81 -1.48
CA GLY A 92 -13.85 1.50 -1.17
C GLY A 92 -13.70 3.01 -1.31
N PRO A 93 -14.74 3.79 -1.01
CA PRO A 93 -14.70 5.25 -1.12
C PRO A 93 -13.75 5.93 -0.11
N GLU A 94 -13.32 5.20 0.91
CA GLU A 94 -12.56 5.73 2.05
C GLU A 94 -11.09 5.29 2.07
N HIS A 95 -10.69 4.32 1.24
CA HIS A 95 -9.34 3.76 1.25
C HIS A 95 -8.85 3.51 -0.17
N ASP A 96 -7.54 3.62 -0.39
CA ASP A 96 -6.99 3.43 -1.73
C ASP A 96 -6.97 1.94 -2.12
N PHE A 97 -6.59 1.05 -1.20
CA PHE A 97 -6.63 -0.40 -1.43
C PHE A 97 -6.70 -1.22 -0.15
N LYS A 98 -6.99 -2.52 -0.29
CA LYS A 98 -7.07 -3.46 0.84
C LYS A 98 -6.21 -4.69 0.61
N MET A 99 -5.71 -5.26 1.70
CA MET A 99 -5.03 -6.56 1.69
C MET A 99 -5.61 -7.48 2.75
N ILE A 100 -5.60 -8.78 2.49
CA ILE A 100 -6.19 -9.80 3.36
C ILE A 100 -5.24 -10.96 3.63
N ALA A 101 -5.18 -11.42 4.88
CA ALA A 101 -4.51 -12.64 5.31
C ALA A 101 -5.58 -13.61 5.84
N LEU A 102 -5.82 -14.70 5.13
CA LEU A 102 -6.93 -15.63 5.40
C LEU A 102 -6.57 -16.73 6.40
N GLY A 103 -5.29 -17.11 6.44
CA GLY A 103 -4.84 -18.27 7.16
C GLY A 103 -5.37 -19.62 6.68
N PRO A 104 -5.24 -20.65 7.53
CA PRO A 104 -5.52 -22.01 7.14
C PRO A 104 -7.01 -22.20 6.84
N SER A 105 -7.30 -22.93 5.78
CA SER A 105 -8.65 -23.31 5.39
C SER A 105 -8.73 -24.80 5.09
N THR A 106 -9.87 -25.41 5.40
CA THR A 106 -10.22 -26.77 4.98
C THR A 106 -11.61 -26.72 4.35
N ASP A 107 -11.73 -27.31 3.15
CA ASP A 107 -12.99 -27.38 2.40
C ASP A 107 -13.70 -26.02 2.25
N GLY A 108 -12.94 -24.94 2.08
CA GLY A 108 -13.44 -23.58 1.92
C GLY A 108 -13.87 -22.89 3.21
N THR A 109 -13.71 -23.54 4.37
CA THR A 109 -13.97 -22.94 5.68
C THR A 109 -12.66 -22.43 6.28
N LEU A 110 -12.61 -21.18 6.74
CA LEU A 110 -11.46 -20.64 7.46
C LEU A 110 -11.44 -21.13 8.90
N HIS A 111 -10.27 -21.53 9.38
CA HIS A 111 -10.08 -21.94 10.79
C HIS A 111 -9.86 -20.77 11.74
N SER A 112 -9.67 -19.57 11.18
CA SER A 112 -9.50 -18.34 11.93
C SER A 112 -10.13 -17.17 11.18
N PRO A 113 -10.58 -16.12 11.88
CA PRO A 113 -11.02 -14.90 11.22
C PRO A 113 -9.91 -14.30 10.35
N PRO A 114 -10.22 -13.83 9.13
CA PRO A 114 -9.24 -13.22 8.25
C PRO A 114 -8.81 -11.86 8.78
N VAL A 115 -7.55 -11.48 8.54
CA VAL A 115 -7.07 -10.14 8.88
C VAL A 115 -7.09 -9.26 7.63
N ILE A 116 -7.76 -8.11 7.69
CA ILE A 116 -7.85 -7.14 6.60
C ILE A 116 -7.08 -5.88 6.97
N LEU A 117 -6.21 -5.42 6.07
CA LEU A 117 -5.56 -4.12 6.12
C LEU A 117 -6.28 -3.16 5.19
N TYR A 118 -6.63 -2.00 5.71
CA TYR A 118 -7.12 -0.84 4.96
C TYR A 118 -5.97 0.15 4.80
N LEU A 119 -5.68 0.53 3.56
CA LEU A 119 -4.43 1.18 3.20
C LEU A 119 -4.71 2.45 2.39
N GLY A 120 -4.04 3.53 2.79
CA GLY A 120 -3.99 4.81 2.06
C GLY A 120 -2.61 5.05 1.46
N VAL A 121 -2.55 5.74 0.33
CA VAL A 121 -1.33 6.03 -0.43
C VAL A 121 -1.20 7.53 -0.66
N ALA A 122 -0.14 8.10 -0.10
CA ALA A 122 0.24 9.49 -0.32
C ALA A 122 1.62 9.56 -0.97
N GLY A 123 1.64 9.66 -2.30
CA GLY A 123 2.87 9.69 -3.09
C GLY A 123 3.66 8.37 -3.00
N ALA A 124 4.84 8.42 -2.37
CA ALA A 124 5.73 7.26 -2.19
C ALA A 124 5.54 6.53 -0.85
N ARG A 125 4.48 6.87 -0.09
CA ARG A 125 4.27 6.38 1.27
C ARG A 125 2.91 5.70 1.38
N VAL A 126 2.87 4.67 2.23
CA VAL A 126 1.65 3.95 2.60
C VAL A 126 1.32 4.22 4.05
N THR A 127 0.04 4.43 4.34
CA THR A 127 -0.51 4.47 5.70
C THR A 127 -1.37 3.24 5.91
N ILE A 128 -1.23 2.59 7.07
CA ILE A 128 -2.17 1.54 7.50
C ILE A 128 -3.27 2.25 8.26
N GLU A 129 -4.38 2.52 7.59
CA GLU A 129 -5.47 3.35 8.12
C GLU A 129 -6.28 2.58 9.17
N ALA A 130 -6.49 1.28 8.94
CA ALA A 130 -7.13 0.39 9.89
C ALA A 130 -6.73 -1.07 9.67
N VAL A 131 -6.87 -1.86 10.74
CA VAL A 131 -6.78 -3.33 10.72
C VAL A 131 -8.07 -3.92 11.26
N GLU A 132 -8.63 -4.89 10.56
CA GLU A 132 -9.84 -5.63 10.95
C GLU A 132 -9.51 -7.13 11.05
N ARG A 133 -10.18 -7.82 11.98
CA ARG A 133 -10.04 -9.26 12.22
C ARG A 133 -11.39 -9.88 12.48
#